data_AF-A0A6M3J6Z5-F1
#
_entry.id   AF-A0A6M3J6Z5-F1
#
_cell.length_a   1.000
_cell.length_b   1.000
_cell.length_c   1.000
_cell.angle_alpha   90.00
_cell.angle_beta   90.00
_cell.angle_gamma   90.00
#
_symmetry.space_group_name_H-M   'P 1'
#
loop_
_entity.id
_entity.type
_entity.pdbx_description
1 polymer ?
#
loop_
_entity_poly.entity_id
_entity_poly.type
_entity_poly.pdbx_seq_one_letter_code
_entity_poly.pdbx_strand_id
1 'polypeptide(L)'
;MLDIIHGYLADNVKIDKIADYAAAATDAVTSSELDMQDYDAVTFLGSFGTAATNNTLTLYHSATSGAEVASSAVTTPASSDEDQVLDVQHPIYRYVKCVATRGTSSTLEYLVAIRYKSRSKAIENETAGTQSVDKFDAPASA
;
A
#
# COMPACT_ATOMS: atom_id res chain seq x y z
N MET A 1 28.53 -24.07 5.50
CA MET A 1 28.80 -22.77 4.85
C MET A 1 27.50 -22.32 4.25
N LEU A 2 26.84 -21.36 4.88
CA LEU A 2 25.57 -20.81 4.40
C LEU A 2 25.95 -19.80 3.31
N ASP A 3 25.67 -20.11 2.04
CA ASP A 3 25.88 -19.15 0.96
C ASP A 3 24.99 -17.93 1.23
N ILE A 4 25.61 -16.80 1.50
CA ILE A 4 24.94 -15.51 1.47
C ILE A 4 24.55 -15.30 0.00
N ILE A 5 23.26 -15.39 -0.29
CA ILE A 5 22.72 -15.13 -1.62
C ILE A 5 22.96 -13.65 -1.92
N HIS A 6 23.90 -13.35 -2.82
CA HIS A 6 24.27 -11.99 -3.24
C HIS A 6 23.23 -11.35 -4.19
N GLY A 7 21.94 -11.42 -3.87
CA GLY A 7 20.85 -10.84 -4.67
C GLY A 7 20.47 -9.44 -4.20
N TYR A 8 20.03 -8.57 -5.11
CA TYR A 8 19.46 -7.28 -4.74
C TYR A 8 18.01 -7.46 -4.28
N LEU A 9 17.52 -6.61 -3.38
CA LEU A 9 16.11 -6.63 -2.95
C LEU A 9 15.15 -6.52 -4.15
N ALA A 10 15.51 -5.67 -5.12
CA ALA A 10 14.74 -5.44 -6.34
C ALA A 10 14.61 -6.68 -7.26
N ASP A 11 15.43 -7.72 -7.06
CA ASP A 11 15.28 -8.99 -7.78
C ASP A 11 14.18 -9.87 -7.17
N ASN A 12 13.84 -9.63 -5.90
CA ASN A 12 12.90 -10.44 -5.11
C ASN A 12 11.52 -9.78 -4.96
N VAL A 13 11.42 -8.49 -5.25
CA VAL A 13 10.19 -7.71 -5.16
C VAL A 13 9.91 -7.02 -6.48
N LYS A 14 8.64 -6.81 -6.79
CA LYS A 14 8.26 -5.99 -7.94
C LYS A 14 7.73 -4.65 -7.45
N ILE A 15 8.36 -3.58 -7.92
CA ILE A 15 8.00 -2.20 -7.59
C ILE A 15 7.21 -1.62 -8.78
N ASP A 16 5.95 -1.30 -8.55
CA ASP A 16 5.04 -0.73 -9.55
C ASP A 16 4.64 0.69 -9.12
N LYS A 17 4.82 1.68 -9.99
CA LYS A 17 4.20 2.99 -9.81
C LYS A 17 2.73 2.88 -10.24
N ILE A 18 1.81 3.01 -9.29
CA ILE A 18 0.39 2.66 -9.50
C ILE A 18 -0.54 3.87 -9.63
N ALA A 19 -0.09 5.05 -9.22
CA ALA A 19 -0.68 6.33 -9.59
C ALA A 19 0.43 7.38 -9.78
N ASP A 20 0.19 8.34 -10.67
CA ASP A 20 1.08 9.48 -10.87
C ASP A 20 0.68 10.66 -9.97
N TYR A 21 1.47 11.73 -10.03
CA TYR A 21 1.14 13.00 -9.44
C TYR A 21 -0.30 13.40 -9.76
N ALA A 22 -1.03 13.80 -8.73
CA ALA A 22 -2.35 14.37 -8.90
C ALA A 22 -2.43 15.72 -8.17
N ALA A 23 -2.82 16.75 -8.92
CA ALA A 23 -2.91 18.13 -8.45
C ALA A 23 -3.79 18.28 -7.21
N ALA A 24 -3.62 19.39 -6.49
CA ALA A 24 -4.32 19.62 -5.24
C ALA A 24 -5.84 19.57 -5.42
N ALA A 25 -6.49 18.71 -4.65
CA ALA A 25 -7.92 18.45 -4.68
C ALA A 25 -8.34 17.77 -3.37
N THR A 26 -9.65 17.62 -3.18
CA THR A 26 -10.25 16.90 -2.04
C THR A 26 -10.70 15.48 -2.40
N ASP A 27 -10.76 15.15 -3.69
CA ASP A 27 -11.22 13.84 -4.15
C ASP A 27 -10.18 12.75 -3.89
N ALA A 28 -10.65 11.53 -3.68
CA ALA A 28 -9.78 10.37 -3.55
C ALA A 28 -9.16 10.00 -4.90
N VAL A 29 -7.91 9.52 -4.87
CA VAL A 29 -7.21 9.04 -6.06
C VAL A 29 -7.18 7.52 -6.04
N THR A 30 -7.79 6.90 -7.05
CA THR A 30 -7.76 5.44 -7.24
C THR A 30 -6.59 5.04 -8.11
N SER A 31 -5.80 4.06 -7.64
CA SER A 31 -4.68 3.52 -8.39
C SER A 31 -5.11 2.65 -9.57
N SER A 32 -4.17 2.38 -10.47
CA SER A 32 -4.25 1.23 -11.37
C SER A 32 -4.40 -0.08 -10.59
N GLU A 33 -5.05 -1.05 -11.22
CA GLU A 33 -5.25 -2.38 -10.66
C GLU A 33 -3.96 -3.21 -10.72
N LEU A 34 -3.68 -3.94 -9.65
CA LEU A 34 -2.57 -4.88 -9.55
C LEU A 34 -3.09 -6.31 -9.53
N ASP A 35 -2.44 -7.17 -10.32
CA ASP A 35 -2.62 -8.61 -10.25
C ASP A 35 -1.66 -9.21 -9.22
N MET A 36 -2.21 -9.86 -8.20
CA MET A 36 -1.48 -10.55 -7.14
C MET A 36 -1.18 -12.00 -7.48
N GLN A 37 -1.46 -12.46 -8.72
CA GLN A 37 -0.99 -13.77 -9.17
C GLN A 37 0.53 -13.87 -8.98
N ASP A 38 0.96 -14.97 -8.35
CA ASP A 38 2.35 -15.28 -8.01
C ASP A 38 2.99 -14.39 -6.93
N TYR A 39 2.22 -13.57 -6.21
CA TYR A 39 2.68 -12.78 -5.06
C TYR A 39 1.81 -13.04 -3.83
N ASP A 40 2.43 -13.04 -2.65
CA ASP A 40 1.72 -13.34 -1.41
C ASP A 40 1.32 -12.07 -0.65
N ALA A 41 2.01 -10.95 -0.90
CA ALA A 41 1.82 -9.71 -0.17
C ALA A 41 2.14 -8.48 -1.00
N VAL A 42 1.58 -7.34 -0.60
CA VAL A 42 1.80 -6.03 -1.22
C VAL A 42 1.91 -4.93 -0.16
N THR A 43 2.91 -4.08 -0.31
CA THR A 43 3.04 -2.83 0.46
C THR A 43 2.74 -1.65 -0.44
N PHE A 44 1.84 -0.77 -0.02
CA PHE A 44 1.58 0.52 -0.67
C PHE A 44 2.29 1.64 0.07
N LEU A 45 2.95 2.53 -0.68
CA LEU A 45 3.59 3.73 -0.17
C LEU A 45 2.99 4.92 -0.91
N GLY A 46 2.37 5.83 -0.17
CA GLY A 46 1.76 7.04 -0.71
C GLY A 46 2.20 8.27 0.05
N SER A 47 2.32 9.39 -0.66
CA SER A 47 2.70 10.68 -0.08
C SER A 47 1.72 11.77 -0.47
N PHE A 48 1.18 12.44 0.54
CA PHE A 48 0.27 13.57 0.41
C PHE A 48 1.05 14.88 0.59
N GLY A 49 0.82 15.89 -0.24
CA GLY A 49 1.54 17.17 -0.11
C GLY A 49 1.11 18.03 1.08
N THR A 50 0.12 17.60 1.86
CA THR A 50 -0.35 18.29 3.06
C THR A 50 -0.85 17.26 4.07
N ALA A 51 -0.27 17.30 5.27
CA ALA A 51 -0.75 16.65 6.48
C ALA A 51 -2.22 16.96 6.77
N ALA A 52 -3.04 15.92 6.92
CA ALA A 52 -4.40 16.04 7.40
C ALA A 52 -4.82 14.74 8.09
N THR A 53 -5.48 14.84 9.24
CA THR A 53 -5.83 13.69 10.10
C THR A 53 -6.58 12.58 9.38
N ASN A 54 -7.31 12.90 8.32
CA ASN A 54 -8.12 11.99 7.52
C ASN A 54 -7.47 11.62 6.17
N ASN A 55 -6.16 11.81 6.02
CA ASN A 55 -5.40 11.17 4.94
C ASN A 55 -5.33 9.67 5.20
N THR A 56 -5.76 8.85 4.24
CA THR A 56 -5.72 7.39 4.37
C THR A 56 -5.37 6.70 3.06
N LEU A 57 -4.77 5.52 3.18
CA LEU A 57 -4.67 4.56 2.09
C LEU A 57 -5.63 3.40 2.36
N THR A 58 -6.48 3.08 1.39
CA THR A 58 -7.42 1.96 1.49
C THR A 58 -7.13 0.93 0.39
N LEU A 59 -6.92 -0.33 0.78
CA LEU A 59 -6.89 -1.46 -0.13
C LEU A 59 -8.31 -1.89 -0.47
N TYR A 60 -8.59 -1.96 -1.76
CA TYR A 60 -9.76 -2.59 -2.35
C TYR A 60 -9.33 -3.83 -3.12
N HIS A 61 -10.18 -4.86 -3.16
CA HIS A 61 -9.82 -6.16 -3.72
C HIS A 61 -10.99 -6.81 -4.45
N SER A 62 -10.76 -7.36 -5.64
CA SER A 62 -11.76 -8.01 -6.48
C SER A 62 -11.29 -9.38 -6.98
N ALA A 63 -12.25 -10.28 -7.16
CA ALA A 63 -12.00 -11.57 -7.82
C ALA A 63 -11.85 -11.42 -9.35
N THR A 64 -12.34 -10.32 -9.92
CA THR A 64 -12.37 -10.07 -11.37
C THR A 64 -11.72 -8.73 -11.67
N SER A 65 -10.87 -8.73 -12.70
CA SER A 65 -10.17 -7.53 -13.16
C SER A 65 -11.15 -6.46 -13.65
N GLY A 66 -10.82 -5.20 -13.41
CA GLY A 66 -11.61 -4.05 -13.87
C GLY A 66 -12.88 -3.80 -13.07
N ALA A 67 -13.11 -4.53 -11.96
CA ALA A 67 -14.17 -4.17 -11.03
C ALA A 67 -13.85 -2.79 -10.44
N GLU A 68 -14.77 -1.83 -10.58
CA GLU A 68 -14.57 -0.42 -10.24
C GLU A 68 -14.01 -0.26 -8.82
N VAL A 69 -14.71 -0.83 -7.84
CA VAL A 69 -14.30 -0.84 -6.43
C VAL A 69 -14.96 -2.05 -5.76
N ALA A 70 -14.22 -3.14 -5.60
CA ALA A 70 -14.69 -4.28 -4.83
C ALA A 70 -14.24 -4.11 -3.38
N SER A 71 -15.20 -4.15 -2.46
CA SER A 71 -15.12 -4.08 -0.98
C SER A 71 -13.84 -3.49 -0.37
N SER A 72 -13.97 -2.43 0.42
CA SER A 72 -12.84 -1.96 1.24
C SER A 72 -12.38 -3.09 2.16
N ALA A 73 -11.10 -3.49 2.04
CA ALA A 73 -10.53 -4.56 2.85
C ALA A 73 -9.81 -4.03 4.08
N VAL A 74 -8.91 -3.07 3.88
CA VAL A 74 -8.01 -2.55 4.91
C VAL A 74 -7.78 -1.07 4.64
N THR A 75 -7.86 -0.24 5.68
CA THR A 75 -7.55 1.19 5.60
C THR A 75 -6.50 1.52 6.65
N THR A 76 -5.50 2.33 6.29
CA THR A 76 -4.55 2.86 7.27
C THR A 76 -5.28 3.65 8.35
N PRO A 77 -4.78 3.69 9.60
CA PRO A 77 -5.34 4.60 10.58
C PRO A 77 -5.26 6.04 10.06
N ALA A 78 -6.28 6.82 10.41
CA ALA A 78 -6.32 8.25 10.18
C ALA A 78 -5.09 8.88 10.89
N SER A 79 -4.13 9.39 10.11
CA SER A 79 -2.93 10.06 10.62
C SER A 79 -2.82 11.46 10.03
N SER A 80 -2.22 12.38 10.79
CA SER A 80 -1.83 13.70 10.29
C SER A 80 -0.54 13.67 9.47
N ASP A 81 0.06 12.51 9.20
CA ASP A 81 1.33 12.43 8.49
C ASP A 81 1.14 12.47 6.96
N GLU A 82 2.09 13.10 6.26
CA GLU A 82 2.12 13.19 4.81
C GLU A 82 2.36 11.83 4.14
N ASP A 83 3.24 11.01 4.73
CA ASP A 83 3.64 9.73 4.17
C ASP A 83 2.93 8.58 4.88
N GLN A 84 2.28 7.72 4.10
CA GLN A 84 1.50 6.59 4.60
C GLN A 84 2.01 5.29 3.98
N VAL A 85 2.10 4.25 4.81
CA VAL A 85 2.51 2.91 4.39
C VAL A 85 1.44 1.91 4.80
N LEU A 86 0.96 1.13 3.84
CA LEU A 86 -0.02 0.07 4.05
C LEU A 86 0.57 -1.27 3.60
N ASP A 87 0.95 -2.13 4.54
CA ASP A 87 1.46 -3.47 4.24
C ASP A 87 0.38 -4.54 4.45
N VAL A 88 0.02 -5.25 3.39
CA VAL A 88 -1.04 -6.25 3.41
C VAL A 88 -0.50 -7.60 2.95
N GLN A 89 -0.61 -8.59 3.83
CA GLN A 89 -0.26 -9.98 3.55
C GLN A 89 -1.51 -10.79 3.21
N HIS A 90 -1.38 -11.68 2.23
CA HIS A 90 -2.40 -12.62 1.77
C HIS A 90 -3.75 -11.95 1.46
N PRO A 91 -3.81 -11.05 0.45
CA PRO A 91 -5.09 -10.49 0.02
C PRO A 91 -6.06 -11.60 -0.40
N ILE A 92 -7.32 -11.50 0.02
CA ILE A 92 -8.34 -12.55 -0.21
C ILE A 92 -8.58 -12.79 -1.70
N TYR A 93 -8.52 -11.72 -2.50
CA TYR A 93 -8.79 -11.79 -3.93
C TYR A 93 -7.57 -11.42 -4.76
N ARG A 94 -7.56 -11.91 -6.00
CA ARG A 94 -6.45 -11.82 -6.94
C ARG A 94 -6.11 -10.39 -7.35
N TYR A 95 -7.10 -9.52 -7.52
CA TYR A 95 -6.87 -8.16 -8.00
C TYR A 95 -7.01 -7.18 -6.84
N VAL A 96 -6.06 -6.24 -6.73
CA VAL A 96 -6.05 -5.22 -5.67
C VAL A 96 -5.85 -3.83 -6.25
N LYS A 97 -6.44 -2.82 -5.61
CA LYS A 97 -6.27 -1.40 -5.89
C LYS A 97 -6.03 -0.66 -4.57
N CYS A 98 -5.28 0.43 -4.63
CA CYS A 98 -5.15 1.34 -3.51
C CYS A 98 -5.89 2.63 -3.83
N VAL A 99 -6.68 3.11 -2.87
CA VAL A 99 -7.34 4.41 -2.94
C VAL A 99 -6.72 5.31 -1.88
N ALA A 100 -6.11 6.40 -2.34
CA ALA A 100 -5.56 7.44 -1.48
C ALA A 100 -6.66 8.48 -1.22
N THR A 101 -7.22 8.48 -0.02
CA THR A 101 -8.23 9.46 0.41
C THR A 101 -7.52 10.68 0.97
N ARG A 102 -7.89 11.87 0.47
CA ARG A 102 -7.32 13.14 0.90
C ARG A 102 -8.19 13.76 1.96
N GLY A 103 -7.56 14.10 3.08
CA GLY A 103 -8.27 14.65 4.21
C GLY A 103 -8.63 16.14 4.10
N THR A 104 -7.79 16.85 3.34
CA THR A 104 -7.92 18.27 2.99
C THR A 104 -7.54 18.46 1.52
N SER A 105 -7.63 19.69 1.01
CA SER A 105 -7.04 20.03 -0.28
C SER A 105 -5.52 19.81 -0.21
N SER A 106 -5.07 18.71 -0.81
CA SER A 106 -3.69 18.24 -0.75
C SER A 106 -3.34 17.68 -2.13
N THR A 107 -2.06 17.68 -2.53
CA THR A 107 -1.58 16.92 -3.70
C THR A 107 -1.37 15.45 -3.34
N LEU A 108 -1.30 14.57 -4.33
CA LEU A 108 -0.70 13.24 -4.18
C LEU A 108 0.59 13.27 -4.99
N GLU A 109 1.72 13.10 -4.31
CA GLU A 109 3.04 13.19 -4.92
C GLU A 109 3.39 11.90 -5.65
N TYR A 110 3.17 10.77 -4.98
CA TYR A 110 3.35 9.44 -5.58
C TYR A 110 2.48 8.41 -4.88
N LEU A 111 2.20 7.32 -5.61
CA LEU A 111 1.67 6.09 -5.06
C LEU A 111 2.36 4.89 -5.72
N VAL A 112 3.07 4.12 -4.90
CA VAL A 112 3.89 2.98 -5.33
C VAL A 112 3.41 1.73 -4.60
N ALA A 113 3.42 0.59 -5.29
CA ALA A 113 3.24 -0.72 -4.71
C ALA A 113 4.50 -1.56 -4.80
N ILE A 114 4.77 -2.34 -3.76
CA ILE A 114 5.85 -3.31 -3.70
C ILE A 114 5.20 -4.68 -3.50
N ARG A 115 5.20 -5.52 -4.52
CA ARG A 115 4.69 -6.90 -4.47
C ARG A 115 5.82 -7.88 -4.14
N TYR A 116 5.60 -8.76 -3.17
CA TYR A 116 6.62 -9.68 -2.70
C TYR A 116 6.06 -11.06 -2.33
N LYS A 117 6.95 -12.07 -2.30
CA LYS A 117 6.65 -13.42 -1.79
C LYS A 117 7.04 -13.49 -0.33
N SER A 118 6.11 -13.85 0.55
CA SER A 118 6.33 -13.79 2.00
C SER A 118 7.10 -15.03 2.47
N ARG A 119 8.42 -14.92 2.57
CA ARG A 119 9.23 -15.82 3.43
C ARG A 119 10.02 -14.98 4.44
N SER A 120 9.49 -14.94 5.67
CA SER A 120 10.08 -14.37 6.89
C SER A 120 10.09 -12.84 7.01
N LYS A 121 9.68 -12.36 8.19
CA LYS A 121 9.32 -10.97 8.51
C LYS A 121 10.56 -10.07 8.72
N ALA A 122 10.52 -8.83 8.22
CA ALA A 122 11.50 -7.79 8.52
C ALA A 122 11.19 -7.06 9.86
N ILE A 123 12.23 -6.57 10.53
CA ILE A 123 12.14 -5.75 11.76
C ILE A 123 11.69 -4.33 11.38
N GLU A 124 10.86 -3.70 12.22
CA GLU A 124 10.41 -2.31 12.07
C GLU A 124 11.55 -1.30 12.25
N ASN A 125 11.32 -0.07 11.78
CA ASN A 125 12.28 1.04 11.81
C ASN A 125 12.77 1.34 13.25
N GLU A 126 14.10 1.42 13.43
CA GLU A 126 14.73 1.74 14.73
C GLU A 126 14.62 3.22 15.11
N THR A 127 14.23 4.10 14.17
CA THR A 127 14.14 5.55 14.43
C THR A 127 12.72 5.95 14.86
N ALA A 128 12.56 6.25 16.15
CA ALA A 128 11.29 6.69 16.71
C ALA A 128 10.75 7.97 16.03
N GLY A 129 9.46 7.99 15.68
CA GLY A 129 8.74 9.18 15.25
C GLY A 129 8.87 9.59 13.78
N THR A 130 9.34 8.70 12.89
CA THR A 130 9.52 9.01 11.46
C THR A 130 8.70 8.14 10.52
N GLN A 131 8.28 6.94 10.96
CA GLN A 131 7.49 6.03 10.15
C GLN A 131 6.65 5.13 11.06
N SER A 132 5.34 5.07 10.81
CA SER A 132 4.48 4.02 11.37
C SER A 132 4.40 2.86 10.38
N VAL A 133 4.51 1.63 10.88
CA VAL A 133 4.33 0.41 10.08
C VAL A 133 3.21 -0.40 10.73
N ASP A 134 2.01 -0.28 10.20
CA ASP A 134 0.85 -1.03 10.67
C ASP A 134 0.76 -2.37 9.94
N LYS A 135 0.90 -3.48 10.68
CA LYS A 135 0.84 -4.86 10.16
C LYS A 135 -0.48 -5.52 10.53
N PHE A 136 -1.21 -6.00 9.55
CA PHE A 136 -2.47 -6.72 9.76
C PHE A 136 -2.34 -8.18 9.27
N ASP A 137 -2.53 -9.14 10.17
CA ASP A 137 -2.61 -10.57 9.83
C ASP A 137 -4.08 -10.91 9.52
N ALA A 138 -4.42 -10.91 8.22
CA ALA A 138 -5.75 -11.16 7.64
C ALA A 138 -6.85 -10.12 7.96
N PRO A 139 -7.76 -9.82 7.00
CA PRO A 139 -8.89 -8.93 7.26
C PRO A 139 -9.90 -9.61 8.18
N ALA A 140 -10.39 -8.88 9.19
CA ALA A 140 -11.45 -9.36 10.07
C ALA A 140 -12.70 -9.72 9.25
N SER A 141 -13.23 -10.93 9.43
CA SER A 141 -14.55 -11.27 8.90
C SER A 141 -15.62 -10.55 9.71
N ALA A 142 -16.62 -10.01 9.01
CA ALA A 142 -17.79 -9.35 9.60
C ALA A 142 -18.54 -10.22 10.62
#